data_AF-A0A536SC66-F1
#
_entry.id   AF-A0A536SC66-F1
#
_cell.length_a   1.000
_cell.length_b   1.000
_cell.length_c   1.000
_cell.angle_alpha   90.00
_cell.angle_beta   90.00
_cell.angle_gamma   90.00
#
_symmetry.space_group_name_H-M   'P 1'
#
loop_
_entity.id
_entity.type
_entity.pdbx_description
1 polymer ?
#
loop_
_entity_poly.entity_id
_entity_poly.type
_entity_poly.pdbx_seq_one_letter_code
_entity_poly.pdbx_strand_id
1 'polypeptide(L)'
;MGEGRDPVRREGRVAPGAPSRAPTKAYHNTGFLNSKDARALRMLAEYLEPKSRFDYHKVEDTVVFMGSARIRSAQNAEELVRQAEAGHGDVEIARMQLKMSVYYEAARELAARLTRWSKELSGQDERRFVVCTGGGPGIMEAANRGASEAHGMNVGLTISIPQPEFDNPYVTRELSFHFHYFFMRKFWFAYLAKAVIVFPGGYGTMDELFELLTLVQTKKMRKPMPTVLFGTEYWSKIVDFDAL
;
A
#
# COMPACT_ATOMS: atom_id res chain seq x y z
N MET A 1 -7.84 66.26 2.43
CA MET A 1 -7.62 65.17 3.39
C MET A 1 -7.59 63.89 2.57
N GLY A 2 -6.39 63.43 2.22
CA GLY A 2 -6.15 62.36 1.27
C GLY A 2 -5.17 61.34 1.83
N GLU A 3 -5.39 60.10 1.43
CA GLU A 3 -4.73 58.85 1.81
C GLU A 3 -3.20 58.85 1.60
N GLY A 4 -2.50 57.97 2.33
CA GLY A 4 -1.08 57.74 2.07
C GLY A 4 -0.34 56.72 2.95
N ARG A 5 -0.34 55.46 2.48
CA ARG A 5 0.75 54.46 2.48
C ARG A 5 1.06 53.63 3.74
N ASP A 6 0.79 52.33 3.59
CA ASP A 6 1.52 51.20 4.18
C ASP A 6 3.02 51.21 3.84
N PRO A 7 3.89 50.82 4.78
CA PRO A 7 5.17 50.20 4.44
C PRO A 7 5.21 48.75 4.93
N VAL A 8 5.25 47.87 3.93
CA VAL A 8 5.76 46.49 3.97
C VAL A 8 6.89 46.32 5.00
N ARG A 9 6.59 45.68 6.14
CA ARG A 9 7.63 45.22 7.06
C ARG A 9 8.23 43.94 6.51
N ARG A 10 9.48 44.06 6.08
CA ARG A 10 10.41 42.97 5.73
C ARG A 10 10.37 41.88 6.82
N GLU A 11 10.13 40.64 6.41
CA GLU A 11 10.41 39.45 7.22
C GLU A 11 11.90 39.43 7.54
N GLY A 12 12.24 39.86 8.74
CA GLY A 12 13.57 39.68 9.31
C GLY A 12 13.77 38.20 9.61
N ARG A 13 14.85 37.62 9.08
CA ARG A 13 15.38 36.32 9.52
C ARG A 13 15.43 36.31 11.05
N VAL A 14 14.62 35.45 11.66
CA VAL A 14 14.63 35.23 13.10
C VAL A 14 15.91 34.44 13.42
N ALA A 15 16.83 35.08 14.14
CA ALA A 15 17.97 34.41 14.77
C ALA A 15 17.45 33.25 15.64
N PRO A 16 18.19 32.13 15.78
CA PRO A 16 17.75 31.00 16.59
C PRO A 16 17.47 31.47 18.02
N GLY A 17 16.18 31.57 18.36
CA GLY A 17 15.74 32.05 19.65
C GLY A 17 16.25 31.13 20.76
N ALA A 18 16.69 31.73 21.86
CA ALA A 18 17.03 31.03 23.09
C ALA A 18 15.91 30.04 23.48
N PRO A 19 16.23 28.86 24.05
CA PRO A 19 15.23 27.87 24.44
C PRO A 19 14.19 28.55 25.34
N SER A 20 12.92 28.50 24.92
CA SER A 20 11.83 29.07 25.70
C SER A 20 11.80 28.42 27.08
N ARG A 21 11.73 29.24 28.14
CA ARG A 21 11.76 28.78 29.54
C ARG A 21 10.47 28.08 29.99
N ALA A 22 9.41 28.12 29.18
CA ALA A 22 8.13 27.49 29.47
C ALA A 22 8.21 25.97 29.21
N PRO A 23 7.65 25.12 30.09
CA PRO A 23 7.63 23.69 29.86
C PRO A 23 6.82 23.36 28.60
N THR A 24 7.45 22.65 27.65
CA THR A 24 6.77 22.14 26.45
C THR A 24 5.84 21.00 26.85
N LYS A 25 4.58 21.04 26.39
CA LYS A 25 3.65 19.91 26.57
C LYS A 25 4.24 18.64 25.94
N ALA A 26 4.11 17.49 26.60
CA ALA A 26 4.74 16.25 26.14
C ALA A 26 4.40 15.87 24.68
N TYR A 27 3.14 16.08 24.26
CA TYR A 27 2.69 15.83 22.88
C TYR A 27 3.17 16.86 21.84
N HIS A 28 3.85 17.93 22.26
CA HIS A 28 4.57 18.86 21.37
C HIS A 28 6.10 18.68 21.45
N ASN A 29 6.60 17.80 22.33
CA ASN A 29 8.03 17.56 22.49
C ASN A 29 8.49 16.51 21.46
N THR A 30 8.93 16.95 20.29
CA THR A 30 9.39 16.07 19.19
C THR A 30 10.61 15.24 19.57
N GLY A 31 11.49 15.75 20.45
CA GLY A 31 12.64 15.00 20.97
C GLY A 31 12.21 13.78 21.77
N PHE A 32 11.22 13.94 22.65
CA PHE A 32 10.59 12.82 23.37
C PHE A 32 9.84 11.89 22.43
N LEU A 33 8.97 12.41 21.56
CA LEU A 33 8.16 11.59 20.63
C LEU A 33 9.01 10.73 19.69
N ASN A 34 10.21 11.20 19.33
CA ASN A 34 11.14 10.45 18.51
C ASN A 34 12.10 9.55 19.32
N SER A 35 12.13 9.67 20.66
CA SER A 35 12.98 8.86 21.53
C SER A 35 12.47 7.44 21.71
N LYS A 36 13.31 6.57 22.28
CA LYS A 36 12.93 5.19 22.62
C LYS A 36 11.76 5.14 23.62
N ASP A 37 11.64 6.14 24.49
CA ASP A 37 10.63 6.19 25.55
C ASP A 37 9.22 6.37 25.00
N ALA A 38 9.07 7.04 23.86
CA ALA A 38 7.79 7.23 23.17
C ALA A 38 7.48 6.14 22.13
N ARG A 39 8.25 5.05 22.06
CA ARG A 39 8.01 3.97 21.08
C ARG A 39 6.60 3.39 21.17
N ALA A 40 6.09 3.15 22.37
CA ALA A 40 4.75 2.63 22.58
C ALA A 40 3.67 3.60 22.06
N LEU A 41 3.89 4.91 22.20
CA LEU A 41 2.98 5.93 21.68
C LEU A 41 2.96 5.93 20.14
N ARG A 42 4.12 5.81 19.49
CA ARG A 42 4.20 5.72 18.01
C ARG A 42 3.54 4.45 17.48
N MET A 43 3.75 3.33 18.14
CA MET A 43 3.04 2.07 17.83
C MET A 43 1.53 2.25 17.97
N LEU A 44 1.06 2.86 19.06
CA LEU A 44 -0.36 3.12 19.25
C LEU A 44 -0.92 4.11 18.22
N ALA A 45 -0.13 5.08 17.77
CA ALA A 45 -0.53 6.00 16.70
C ALA A 45 -0.73 5.27 15.37
N GLU A 46 0.17 4.34 15.00
CA GLU A 46 0.01 3.48 13.80
C GLU A 46 -1.15 2.47 13.91
N TYR A 47 -1.75 2.32 15.09
CA TYR A 47 -3.01 1.61 15.26
C TYR A 47 -4.20 2.56 15.20
N LEU A 48 -4.21 3.64 15.98
CA LEU A 48 -5.38 4.51 16.11
C LEU A 48 -5.65 5.37 14.88
N GLU A 49 -4.61 5.88 14.21
CA GLU A 49 -4.80 6.77 13.05
C GLU A 49 -5.39 6.02 11.85
N PRO A 50 -4.87 4.83 11.45
CA PRO A 50 -5.50 4.07 10.37
C PRO A 50 -6.92 3.66 10.70
N LYS A 51 -7.16 3.20 11.94
CA LYS A 51 -8.51 2.86 12.40
C LYS A 51 -9.48 4.04 12.22
N SER A 52 -9.09 5.24 12.68
CA SER A 52 -9.92 6.44 12.59
C SER A 52 -10.31 6.77 11.14
N ARG A 53 -9.35 6.66 10.20
CA ARG A 53 -9.62 6.90 8.77
C ARG A 53 -10.47 5.79 8.15
N PHE A 54 -10.24 4.52 8.47
CA PHE A 54 -11.10 3.43 8.01
C PHE A 54 -12.54 3.62 8.50
N ASP A 55 -12.74 3.97 9.78
CA ASP A 55 -14.07 4.26 10.35
C ASP A 55 -14.73 5.45 9.63
N TYR A 56 -13.99 6.55 9.43
CA TYR A 56 -14.51 7.75 8.74
C TYR A 56 -14.93 7.46 7.30
N HIS A 57 -14.12 6.67 6.58
CA HIS A 57 -14.43 6.24 5.21
C HIS A 57 -15.31 4.97 5.16
N LYS A 58 -15.83 4.50 6.31
CA LYS A 58 -16.69 3.33 6.42
C LYS A 58 -16.14 2.11 5.66
N VAL A 59 -14.82 1.90 5.73
CA VAL A 59 -14.12 0.75 5.13
C VAL A 59 -14.12 -0.37 6.15
N GLU A 60 -14.98 -1.37 5.94
CA GLU A 60 -15.12 -2.48 6.88
C GLU A 60 -14.28 -3.69 6.49
N ASP A 61 -14.28 -3.98 5.19
CA ASP A 61 -13.78 -5.22 4.64
C ASP A 61 -12.89 -4.90 3.44
N THR A 62 -11.73 -5.55 3.34
CA THR A 62 -10.83 -5.41 2.21
C THR A 62 -10.61 -6.72 1.46
N VAL A 63 -10.26 -6.63 0.19
CA VAL A 63 -9.62 -7.72 -0.56
C VAL A 63 -8.17 -7.32 -0.78
N VAL A 64 -7.25 -8.10 -0.23
CA VAL A 64 -5.83 -7.77 -0.25
C VAL A 64 -5.18 -8.34 -1.50
N PHE A 65 -4.46 -7.50 -2.23
CA PHE A 65 -3.65 -7.90 -3.38
C PHE A 65 -2.17 -7.82 -2.99
N MET A 66 -1.48 -8.95 -3.14
CA MET A 66 -0.05 -9.10 -2.87
C MET A 66 0.66 -9.54 -4.14
N GLY A 67 1.90 -9.10 -4.33
CA GLY A 67 2.71 -9.52 -5.47
C GLY A 67 3.96 -8.69 -5.67
N SER A 68 4.68 -8.98 -6.76
CA SER A 68 5.94 -8.33 -7.07
C SER A 68 5.81 -6.82 -7.28
N ALA A 69 6.71 -6.06 -6.64
CA ALA A 69 6.94 -4.64 -6.91
C ALA A 69 7.70 -4.38 -8.23
N ARG A 70 8.17 -5.43 -8.91
CA ARG A 70 9.06 -5.32 -10.09
C ARG A 70 8.37 -5.59 -11.41
N ILE A 71 7.18 -6.22 -11.40
CA ILE A 71 6.42 -6.51 -12.62
C ILE A 71 5.93 -5.18 -13.20
N ARG A 72 6.01 -5.02 -14.52
CA ARG A 72 5.62 -3.79 -15.23
C ARG A 72 4.28 -3.96 -15.92
N SER A 73 3.59 -2.84 -16.18
CA SER A 73 2.46 -2.82 -17.11
C SER A 73 2.89 -3.28 -18.50
N ALA A 74 1.93 -3.77 -19.30
CA ALA A 74 2.22 -4.21 -20.67
C ALA A 74 2.88 -3.09 -21.48
N GLN A 75 2.32 -1.88 -21.42
CA GLN A 75 2.85 -0.70 -22.09
C GLN A 75 4.31 -0.41 -21.72
N ASN A 76 4.64 -0.42 -20.42
CA ASN A 76 6.01 -0.14 -19.96
C ASN A 76 6.98 -1.28 -20.30
N ALA A 77 6.50 -2.52 -20.34
CA ALA A 77 7.31 -3.68 -20.71
C ALA A 77 7.58 -3.72 -22.23
N GLU A 78 6.60 -3.36 -23.06
CA GLU A 78 6.79 -3.21 -24.52
C GLU A 78 7.80 -2.11 -24.84
N GLU A 79 7.72 -0.96 -24.16
CA GLU A 79 8.69 0.12 -24.31
C GLU A 79 10.10 -0.33 -23.90
N LEU A 80 10.22 -1.09 -22.81
CA LEU A 80 11.49 -1.65 -22.38
C LEU A 80 12.08 -2.60 -23.44
N VAL A 81 11.26 -3.41 -24.11
CA VAL A 81 11.69 -4.28 -25.21
C VAL A 81 12.17 -3.45 -26.39
N ARG A 82 11.43 -2.41 -26.81
CA ARG A 82 11.83 -1.51 -27.89
C ARG A 82 13.19 -0.87 -27.62
N GLN A 83 13.41 -0.39 -26.39
CA GLN A 83 14.69 0.21 -25.99
C GLN A 83 15.83 -0.80 -25.99
N ALA A 84 15.60 -2.01 -25.48
CA ALA A 84 16.62 -3.06 -25.47
C ALA A 84 16.99 -3.51 -26.90
N GLU A 85 16.01 -3.65 -27.79
CA GLU A 85 16.25 -3.99 -29.21
C GLU A 85 17.00 -2.88 -29.97
N ALA A 86 16.83 -1.62 -29.55
CA ALA A 86 17.62 -0.48 -30.03
C ALA A 86 19.04 -0.40 -29.43
N GLY A 87 19.46 -1.38 -28.62
CA GLY A 87 20.79 -1.44 -28.01
C GLY A 87 20.90 -0.77 -26.65
N HIS A 88 19.78 -0.35 -26.03
CA HIS A 88 19.74 0.32 -24.73
C HIS A 88 19.23 -0.59 -23.62
N GLY A 89 19.83 -1.79 -23.48
CA GLY A 89 19.51 -2.69 -22.37
C GLY A 89 19.66 -4.17 -22.73
N ASP A 90 19.22 -5.01 -21.81
CA ASP A 90 19.22 -6.46 -21.97
C ASP A 90 17.88 -6.94 -22.55
N VAL A 91 17.93 -7.51 -23.76
CA VAL A 91 16.75 -7.98 -24.50
C VAL A 91 16.09 -9.16 -23.80
N GLU A 92 16.84 -10.06 -23.17
CA GLU A 92 16.27 -11.22 -22.49
C GLU A 92 15.49 -10.79 -21.24
N ILE A 93 16.05 -9.88 -20.45
CA ILE A 93 15.37 -9.29 -19.30
C ILE A 93 14.12 -8.53 -19.75
N ALA A 94 14.20 -7.74 -20.83
CA ALA A 94 13.06 -6.99 -21.34
C ALA A 94 11.93 -7.92 -21.82
N ARG A 95 12.26 -8.98 -22.56
CA ARG A 95 11.27 -9.99 -22.99
C ARG A 95 10.65 -10.73 -21.80
N MET A 96 11.45 -11.03 -20.76
CA MET A 96 10.93 -11.61 -19.53
C MET A 96 9.94 -10.65 -18.83
N GLN A 97 10.26 -9.36 -18.75
CA GLN A 97 9.35 -8.36 -18.18
C GLN A 97 8.05 -8.28 -18.99
N LEU A 98 8.12 -8.35 -20.32
CA LEU A 98 6.94 -8.40 -21.18
C LEU A 98 6.10 -9.65 -20.91
N LYS A 99 6.72 -10.84 -20.80
CA LYS A 99 6.02 -12.07 -20.41
C LYS A 99 5.32 -11.90 -19.05
N MET A 100 6.01 -11.32 -18.07
CA MET A 100 5.46 -11.14 -16.72
C MET A 100 4.38 -10.05 -16.64
N SER A 101 4.32 -9.13 -17.59
CA SER A 101 3.33 -8.04 -17.61
C SER A 101 1.88 -8.52 -17.67
N VAL A 102 1.64 -9.76 -18.13
CA VAL A 102 0.33 -10.41 -18.09
C VAL A 102 -0.25 -10.46 -16.67
N TYR A 103 0.61 -10.58 -15.65
CA TYR A 103 0.17 -10.57 -14.24
C TYR A 103 -0.21 -9.17 -13.77
N TYR A 104 0.43 -8.11 -14.30
CA TYR A 104 0.02 -6.74 -14.03
C TYR A 104 -1.39 -6.49 -14.58
N GLU A 105 -1.61 -6.79 -15.86
CA GLU A 105 -2.92 -6.55 -16.48
C GLU A 105 -4.01 -7.43 -15.85
N ALA A 106 -3.69 -8.67 -15.47
CA ALA A 106 -4.61 -9.53 -14.74
C ALA A 106 -4.97 -8.96 -13.35
N ALA A 107 -4.00 -8.44 -12.60
CA ALA A 107 -4.25 -7.81 -11.30
C ALA A 107 -5.13 -6.56 -11.42
N ARG A 108 -4.86 -5.73 -12.44
CA ARG A 108 -5.64 -4.54 -12.77
C ARG A 108 -7.09 -4.89 -13.13
N GLU A 109 -7.29 -5.82 -14.07
CA GLU A 109 -8.63 -6.23 -14.49
C GLU A 109 -9.40 -6.91 -13.35
N LEU A 110 -8.75 -7.78 -12.58
CA LEU A 110 -9.38 -8.44 -11.43
C LEU A 110 -9.82 -7.42 -10.38
N ALA A 111 -8.97 -6.46 -10.04
CA ALA A 111 -9.31 -5.38 -9.11
C ALA A 111 -10.48 -4.54 -9.63
N ALA A 112 -10.49 -4.16 -10.92
CA ALA A 112 -11.59 -3.41 -11.53
C ALA A 112 -12.92 -4.19 -11.47
N ARG A 113 -12.91 -5.49 -11.76
CA ARG A 113 -14.08 -6.36 -11.65
C ARG A 113 -14.59 -6.47 -10.22
N LEU A 114 -13.69 -6.71 -9.26
CA LEU A 114 -14.05 -6.78 -7.85
C LEU A 114 -14.64 -5.46 -7.36
N THR A 115 -14.09 -4.33 -7.77
CA THR A 115 -14.61 -3.01 -7.41
C THR A 115 -16.01 -2.78 -7.99
N ARG A 116 -16.25 -3.13 -9.27
CA ARG A 116 -17.59 -3.03 -9.86
C ARG A 116 -18.60 -3.90 -9.11
N TRP A 117 -18.25 -5.17 -8.88
CA TRP A 117 -19.09 -6.10 -8.12
C TRP A 117 -19.36 -5.62 -6.69
N SER A 118 -18.33 -5.16 -5.98
CA SER A 118 -18.46 -4.61 -4.61
C SER A 118 -19.47 -3.46 -4.55
N LYS A 119 -19.48 -2.58 -5.54
CA LYS A 119 -20.42 -1.45 -5.63
C LYS A 119 -21.88 -1.87 -5.87
N GLU A 120 -22.10 -3.08 -6.39
CA GLU A 120 -23.44 -3.64 -6.61
C GLU A 120 -24.02 -4.31 -5.36
N LEU A 121 -23.19 -4.61 -4.35
CA LEU A 121 -23.64 -5.21 -3.10
C LEU A 121 -24.50 -4.21 -2.32
N SER A 122 -25.80 -4.46 -2.26
CA SER A 122 -26.79 -3.61 -1.60
C SER A 122 -26.55 -3.48 -0.09
N GLY A 123 -26.39 -2.25 0.39
CA GLY A 123 -26.15 -1.87 1.78
C GLY A 123 -25.50 -0.48 1.83
N GLN A 124 -26.31 0.58 1.62
CA GLN A 124 -25.89 1.89 1.10
C GLN A 124 -24.93 2.72 1.98
N ASP A 125 -24.56 2.23 3.16
CA ASP A 125 -23.70 2.97 4.08
C ASP A 125 -22.28 2.41 4.21
N GLU A 126 -22.04 1.14 3.91
CA GLU A 126 -20.75 0.49 4.20
C GLU A 126 -19.98 0.16 2.93
N ARG A 127 -18.66 0.34 2.96
CA ARG A 127 -17.77 -0.02 1.85
C ARG A 127 -17.13 -1.36 2.15
N ARG A 128 -17.60 -2.36 1.42
CA ARG A 128 -17.18 -3.75 1.59
C ARG A 128 -16.30 -4.20 0.43
N PHE A 129 -15.33 -5.07 0.71
CA PHE A 129 -14.41 -5.64 -0.28
C PHE A 129 -13.58 -4.58 -1.03
N VAL A 130 -13.16 -3.54 -0.31
CA VAL A 130 -12.30 -2.48 -0.84
C VAL A 130 -10.93 -3.06 -1.22
N VAL A 131 -10.42 -2.72 -2.40
CA VAL A 131 -9.09 -3.19 -2.83
C VAL A 131 -8.02 -2.59 -1.92
N CYS A 132 -7.16 -3.45 -1.36
CA CYS A 132 -6.10 -3.06 -0.46
C CYS A 132 -4.76 -3.63 -0.91
N THR A 133 -3.71 -2.82 -0.92
CA THR A 133 -2.37 -3.22 -1.40
C THR A 133 -1.30 -2.62 -0.48
N GLY A 134 -0.03 -2.94 -0.75
CA GLY A 134 1.10 -2.26 -0.12
C GLY A 134 1.42 -0.86 -0.66
N GLY A 135 0.63 -0.34 -1.60
CA GLY A 135 0.80 0.99 -2.19
C GLY A 135 2.04 1.17 -3.06
N GLY A 136 2.89 0.16 -3.22
CA GLY A 136 4.10 0.22 -4.05
C GLY A 136 3.83 0.02 -5.56
N PRO A 137 4.90 -0.07 -6.37
CA PRO A 137 4.80 -0.32 -7.80
C PRO A 137 4.38 -1.77 -8.13
N GLY A 138 4.25 -2.06 -9.42
CA GLY A 138 4.00 -3.40 -9.93
C GLY A 138 2.60 -3.93 -9.64
N ILE A 139 2.47 -5.14 -9.09
CA ILE A 139 1.15 -5.74 -8.83
C ILE A 139 0.30 -4.87 -7.90
N MET A 140 0.93 -4.23 -6.91
CA MET A 140 0.24 -3.33 -5.99
C MET A 140 -0.37 -2.15 -6.74
N GLU A 141 0.45 -1.45 -7.54
CA GLU A 141 -0.01 -0.38 -8.42
C GLU A 141 -1.11 -0.85 -9.37
N ALA A 142 -0.94 -2.00 -10.02
CA ALA A 142 -1.93 -2.56 -10.95
C ALA A 142 -3.31 -2.71 -10.29
N ALA A 143 -3.34 -3.27 -9.08
CA ALA A 143 -4.58 -3.46 -8.34
C ALA A 143 -5.20 -2.11 -7.90
N ASN A 144 -4.42 -1.17 -7.38
CA ASN A 144 -4.93 0.17 -7.05
C ASN A 144 -5.47 0.89 -8.30
N ARG A 145 -4.75 0.78 -9.42
CA ARG A 145 -5.15 1.33 -10.72
C ARG A 145 -6.47 0.76 -11.19
N GLY A 146 -6.63 -0.56 -11.18
CA GLY A 146 -7.88 -1.21 -11.58
C GLY A 146 -9.07 -0.75 -10.74
N ALA A 147 -8.89 -0.65 -9.43
CA ALA A 147 -9.92 -0.15 -8.52
C ALA A 147 -10.28 1.33 -8.79
N SER A 148 -9.26 2.15 -9.01
CA SER A 148 -9.40 3.58 -9.33
C SER A 148 -10.13 3.82 -10.66
N GLU A 149 -9.77 3.06 -11.70
CA GLU A 149 -10.43 3.10 -13.02
C GLU A 149 -11.89 2.63 -12.98
N ALA A 150 -12.25 1.77 -12.02
CA ALA A 150 -13.64 1.39 -11.74
C ALA A 150 -14.38 2.41 -10.84
N HIS A 151 -13.77 3.56 -10.55
CA HIS A 151 -14.27 4.61 -9.66
C HIS A 151 -14.65 4.07 -8.28
N GLY A 152 -13.78 3.24 -7.70
CA GLY A 152 -13.88 2.79 -6.32
C GLY A 152 -12.75 3.35 -5.47
N MET A 153 -13.02 3.51 -4.16
CA MET A 153 -11.93 3.75 -3.22
C MET A 153 -11.05 2.51 -3.09
N ASN A 154 -9.79 2.74 -2.76
CA ASN A 154 -8.80 1.69 -2.58
C ASN A 154 -7.71 2.15 -1.60
N VAL A 155 -7.09 1.18 -0.93
CA VAL A 155 -6.17 1.38 0.19
C VAL A 155 -4.74 1.10 -0.24
N GLY A 156 -3.81 1.94 0.19
CA GLY A 156 -2.38 1.70 0.10
C GLY A 156 -1.74 1.73 1.49
N LEU A 157 -1.22 0.58 1.93
CA LEU A 157 -0.48 0.45 3.19
C LEU A 157 1.01 0.40 2.88
N THR A 158 1.68 1.55 2.74
CA THR A 158 3.12 1.63 2.43
C THR A 158 3.99 1.45 3.69
N ILE A 159 5.29 1.26 3.49
CA ILE A 159 6.24 1.07 4.59
C ILE A 159 7.50 1.90 4.34
N SER A 160 8.03 2.51 5.40
CA SER A 160 9.31 3.20 5.36
C SER A 160 10.45 2.22 5.14
N ILE A 161 11.17 2.38 4.05
CA ILE A 161 12.36 1.60 3.69
C ILE A 161 13.47 2.54 3.19
N PRO A 162 14.75 2.12 3.18
CA PRO A 162 15.87 2.95 2.75
C PRO A 162 15.90 3.30 1.24
N GLN A 163 14.82 3.06 0.52
CA GLN A 163 14.67 3.33 -0.90
C GLN A 163 13.80 4.57 -1.11
N PRO A 164 13.91 5.26 -2.26
CA PRO A 164 13.02 6.36 -2.60
C PRO A 164 11.55 5.94 -2.48
N GLU A 165 10.74 6.80 -1.85
CA GLU A 165 9.31 6.59 -1.78
C GLU A 165 8.71 6.55 -3.19
N PHE A 166 7.83 5.58 -3.41
CA PHE A 166 7.05 5.47 -4.64
C PHE A 166 5.67 6.07 -4.37
N ASP A 167 5.36 7.16 -5.08
CA ASP A 167 4.02 7.75 -5.05
C ASP A 167 3.13 7.04 -6.07
N ASN A 168 2.25 6.17 -5.58
CA ASN A 168 1.30 5.46 -6.42
C ASN A 168 0.06 6.36 -6.65
N PRO A 169 -0.11 6.93 -7.85
CA PRO A 169 -1.12 7.96 -8.10
C PRO A 169 -2.55 7.43 -8.08
N TYR A 170 -2.73 6.11 -8.04
CA TYR A 170 -4.03 5.46 -8.05
C TYR A 170 -4.59 5.18 -6.66
N VAL A 171 -3.76 5.31 -5.62
CA VAL A 171 -4.21 5.13 -4.23
C VAL A 171 -5.15 6.27 -3.86
N THR A 172 -6.26 5.94 -3.18
CA THR A 172 -7.14 6.99 -2.64
C THR A 172 -6.36 7.79 -1.60
N ARG A 173 -6.25 9.11 -1.80
CA ARG A 173 -5.38 9.98 -0.99
C ARG A 173 -5.65 9.85 0.51
N GLU A 174 -6.92 9.82 0.90
CA GLU A 174 -7.36 9.69 2.28
C GLU A 174 -7.25 8.27 2.84
N LEU A 175 -6.84 7.30 2.03
CA LEU A 175 -6.56 5.91 2.41
C LEU A 175 -5.13 5.46 2.00
N SER A 176 -4.23 6.43 1.81
CA SER A 176 -2.79 6.20 1.72
C SER A 176 -2.17 6.30 3.12
N PHE A 177 -1.63 5.19 3.61
CA PHE A 177 -1.03 5.07 4.93
C PHE A 177 0.44 4.75 4.81
N HIS A 178 1.28 5.39 5.63
CA HIS A 178 2.71 5.15 5.65
C HIS A 178 3.14 4.68 7.03
N PHE A 179 3.59 3.44 7.11
CA PHE A 179 3.98 2.80 8.37
C PHE A 179 5.49 2.83 8.56
N HIS A 180 5.93 2.94 9.81
CA HIS A 180 7.31 2.68 10.22
C HIS A 180 7.47 1.23 10.72
N TYR A 181 6.47 0.69 11.43
CA TYR A 181 6.56 -0.66 12.00
C TYR A 181 5.93 -1.72 11.09
N PHE A 182 6.75 -2.66 10.60
CA PHE A 182 6.30 -3.77 9.75
C PHE A 182 5.12 -4.55 10.32
N PHE A 183 5.13 -4.88 11.61
CA PHE A 183 4.06 -5.66 12.23
C PHE A 183 2.74 -4.89 12.34
N MET A 184 2.76 -3.55 12.44
CA MET A 184 1.53 -2.74 12.41
C MET A 184 0.91 -2.74 11.02
N ARG A 185 1.74 -2.60 9.98
CA ARG A 185 1.31 -2.74 8.59
C ARG A 185 0.69 -4.12 8.31
N LYS A 186 1.36 -5.18 8.74
CA LYS A 186 0.87 -6.57 8.61
C LYS A 186 -0.44 -6.81 9.35
N PHE A 187 -0.58 -6.24 10.55
CA PHE A 187 -1.85 -6.25 11.28
C PHE A 187 -2.99 -5.67 10.42
N TRP A 188 -2.78 -4.50 9.80
CA TRP A 188 -3.81 -3.86 8.97
C TRP A 188 -4.15 -4.63 7.70
N PHE A 189 -3.20 -5.34 7.10
CA PHE A 189 -3.49 -6.29 6.03
C PHE A 189 -4.44 -7.40 6.49
N ALA A 190 -4.15 -8.04 7.62
CA ALA A 190 -4.92 -9.20 8.09
C ALA A 190 -6.27 -8.81 8.73
N TYR A 191 -6.32 -7.68 9.44
CA TYR A 191 -7.44 -7.32 10.30
C TYR A 191 -8.73 -7.05 9.51
N LEU A 192 -8.66 -6.32 8.40
CA LEU A 192 -9.81 -5.99 7.55
C LEU A 192 -10.01 -6.97 6.38
N ALA A 193 -9.01 -7.80 6.07
CA ALA A 193 -9.11 -8.71 4.92
C ALA A 193 -10.29 -9.70 5.02
N LYS A 194 -11.01 -9.87 3.92
CA LYS A 194 -11.98 -10.96 3.73
C LYS A 194 -11.53 -11.99 2.72
N ALA A 195 -10.55 -11.64 1.90
CA ALA A 195 -9.85 -12.53 0.99
C ALA A 195 -8.48 -11.95 0.66
N VAL A 196 -7.56 -12.82 0.25
CA VAL A 196 -6.21 -12.42 -0.18
C VAL A 196 -5.91 -13.07 -1.52
N ILE A 197 -5.41 -12.26 -2.46
CA ILE A 197 -5.02 -12.69 -3.80
C ILE A 197 -3.52 -12.45 -3.92
N VAL A 198 -2.79 -13.53 -4.13
CA VAL A 198 -1.32 -13.54 -4.11
C VAL A 198 -0.82 -13.84 -5.52
N PHE A 199 -0.38 -12.79 -6.21
CA PHE A 199 0.28 -12.87 -7.51
C PHE A 199 1.75 -13.26 -7.36
N PRO A 200 2.44 -13.59 -8.48
CA PRO A 200 3.87 -13.86 -8.45
C PRO A 200 4.66 -12.71 -7.80
N GLY A 201 5.54 -13.07 -6.88
CA GLY A 201 6.21 -12.11 -6.01
C GLY A 201 7.42 -12.71 -5.29
N GLY A 202 8.30 -11.83 -4.81
CA GLY A 202 9.52 -12.22 -4.10
C GLY A 202 9.30 -12.46 -2.60
N TYR A 203 10.35 -12.23 -1.81
CA TYR A 203 10.34 -12.51 -0.37
C TYR A 203 9.25 -11.77 0.42
N GLY A 204 8.96 -10.50 0.10
CA GLY A 204 7.88 -9.78 0.79
C GLY A 204 6.52 -10.43 0.59
N THR A 205 6.23 -10.89 -0.63
CA THR A 205 4.98 -11.60 -0.94
C THR A 205 4.92 -12.95 -0.24
N MET A 206 6.04 -13.68 -0.17
CA MET A 206 6.12 -14.95 0.56
C MET A 206 5.97 -14.76 2.07
N ASP A 207 6.60 -13.74 2.65
CA ASP A 207 6.47 -13.38 4.07
C ASP A 207 5.00 -13.14 4.44
N GLU A 208 4.30 -12.31 3.68
CA GLU A 208 2.87 -12.04 3.89
C GLU A 208 2.00 -13.29 3.70
N LEU A 209 2.28 -14.12 2.69
CA LEU A 209 1.57 -15.38 2.44
C LEU A 209 1.72 -16.36 3.60
N PHE A 210 2.96 -16.68 4.01
CA PHE A 210 3.19 -17.66 5.06
C PHE A 210 2.72 -17.17 6.43
N GLU A 211 2.80 -15.87 6.71
CA GLU A 211 2.21 -15.29 7.91
C GLU A 211 0.69 -15.50 7.95
N LEU A 212 -0.02 -15.20 6.86
CA LEU A 212 -1.46 -15.43 6.74
C LEU A 212 -1.83 -16.90 6.89
N LEU A 213 -1.14 -17.80 6.20
CA LEU A 213 -1.37 -19.24 6.31
C LEU A 213 -1.15 -19.75 7.73
N THR A 214 -0.11 -19.26 8.42
CA THR A 214 0.15 -19.59 9.83
C THR A 214 -0.98 -19.10 10.73
N LEU A 215 -1.50 -17.89 10.52
CA LEU A 215 -2.63 -17.36 11.30
C LEU A 215 -3.92 -18.16 11.10
N VAL A 216 -4.16 -18.67 9.89
CA VAL A 216 -5.29 -19.56 9.57
C VAL A 216 -5.09 -20.92 10.24
N GLN A 217 -3.93 -21.56 10.05
CA GLN A 217 -3.61 -22.86 10.63
C GLN A 217 -3.74 -22.87 12.16
N THR A 218 -3.24 -21.81 12.81
CA THR A 218 -3.27 -21.67 14.27
C THR A 218 -4.62 -21.17 14.82
N LYS A 219 -5.62 -20.95 13.96
CA LYS A 219 -6.96 -20.42 14.31
C LYS A 219 -6.92 -19.08 15.04
N LYS A 220 -5.83 -18.32 14.89
CA LYS A 220 -5.74 -16.92 15.35
C LYS A 220 -6.63 -16.03 14.49
N MET A 221 -6.78 -16.40 13.22
CA MET A 221 -7.81 -15.86 12.35
C MET A 221 -9.08 -16.70 12.46
N ARG A 222 -10.08 -16.18 13.19
CA ARG A 222 -11.36 -16.89 13.40
C ARG A 222 -12.31 -16.80 12.21
N LYS A 223 -12.16 -15.76 11.38
CA LYS A 223 -12.93 -15.57 10.16
C LYS A 223 -12.37 -16.47 9.04
N PRO A 224 -13.21 -17.01 8.14
CA PRO A 224 -12.73 -17.62 6.91
C PRO A 224 -11.85 -16.63 6.14
N MET A 225 -10.72 -17.11 5.63
CA MET A 225 -9.79 -16.32 4.83
C MET A 225 -9.46 -17.09 3.54
N PRO A 226 -10.27 -16.93 2.50
CA PRO A 226 -9.94 -17.41 1.17
C PRO A 226 -8.62 -16.79 0.71
N THR A 227 -7.63 -17.64 0.43
CA THR A 227 -6.33 -17.25 -0.09
C THR A 227 -6.18 -17.84 -1.48
N VAL A 228 -6.06 -16.99 -2.49
CA VAL A 228 -5.95 -17.40 -3.90
C VAL A 228 -4.54 -17.13 -4.38
N LEU A 229 -3.83 -18.18 -4.77
CA LEU A 229 -2.54 -18.08 -5.44
C LEU A 229 -2.76 -17.94 -6.94
N PHE A 230 -2.53 -16.73 -7.47
CA PHE A 230 -2.77 -16.42 -8.88
C PHE A 230 -1.52 -16.70 -9.72
N GLY A 231 -1.68 -17.45 -10.81
CA GLY A 231 -0.58 -17.83 -11.71
C GLY A 231 0.01 -19.21 -11.42
N THR A 232 -0.71 -20.26 -11.81
CA THR A 232 -0.34 -21.67 -11.57
C THR A 232 1.08 -21.99 -12.05
N GLU A 233 1.50 -21.53 -13.23
CA GLU A 233 2.85 -21.78 -13.76
C GLU A 233 3.95 -21.28 -12.82
N TYR A 234 3.71 -20.18 -12.12
CA TYR A 234 4.65 -19.64 -11.13
C TYR A 234 4.61 -20.46 -9.84
N TRP A 235 3.43 -20.64 -9.26
CA TRP A 235 3.30 -21.25 -7.94
C TRP A 235 3.69 -22.72 -7.91
N SER A 236 3.40 -23.50 -8.96
CA SER A 236 3.83 -24.90 -9.08
C SER A 236 5.35 -25.07 -9.17
N LYS A 237 6.12 -24.01 -9.44
CA LYS A 237 7.60 -24.04 -9.41
C LYS A 237 8.16 -23.67 -8.03
N ILE A 238 7.40 -22.95 -7.22
CA ILE A 238 7.83 -22.45 -5.91
C ILE A 238 7.38 -23.38 -4.79
N VAL A 239 6.19 -23.95 -4.93
CA VAL A 239 5.57 -24.84 -3.94
C VAL A 239 5.21 -26.14 -4.64
N ASP A 240 5.70 -27.24 -4.08
CA ASP A 240 5.21 -28.57 -4.39
C ASP A 240 3.96 -28.83 -3.53
N PHE A 241 2.79 -28.66 -4.15
CA PHE A 241 1.50 -28.84 -3.45
C PHE A 241 1.16 -30.31 -3.20
N ASP A 242 1.73 -31.24 -3.97
CA ASP A 242 1.47 -32.67 -3.80
C ASP A 242 2.28 -33.25 -2.63
N ALA A 243 3.37 -32.58 -2.26
CA ALA A 243 4.22 -32.96 -1.13
C ALA A 243 3.79 -32.41 0.24
N LEU A 244 2.88 -31.41 0.28
CA LEU A 244 2.38 -30.74 1.50
C LEU A 244 1.10 -31.38 2.03
#